data_AF-A0A1V4MB11-F1
#
_entry.id   AF-A0A1V4MB11-F1
#
_cell.length_a   1.000
_cell.length_b   1.000
_cell.length_c   1.000
_cell.angle_alpha   90.00
_cell.angle_beta   90.00
_cell.angle_gamma   90.00
#
_symmetry.space_group_name_H-M   'P 1'
#
loop_
_entity.id
_entity.type
_entity.pdbx_description
1 polymer ?
#
loop_
_entity_poly.entity_id
_entity_poly.type
_entity_poly.pdbx_seq_one_letter_code
_entity_poly.pdbx_strand_id
1 'polypeptide(L)'
;MIWPIDLAILTLVVVAAIGALMVKDLLGASVLFGSYSFMMCLLWSVMGAVDVAFTEASVGAGVSTVFFVAAVFRTTRRTRD
;
A
#
# COMPACT_ATOMS: atom_id res chain seq x y z
N MET A 1 -21.64 9.60 -0.29
CA MET A 1 -20.24 9.87 -0.63
C MET A 1 -19.77 11.04 0.20
N ILE A 2 -18.76 10.84 1.04
CA ILE A 2 -18.24 11.88 1.93
C ILE A 2 -16.96 12.39 1.27
N TRP A 3 -17.13 13.28 0.27
CA TRP A 3 -16.03 13.76 -0.56
C TRP A 3 -14.79 14.29 0.21
N PRO A 4 -14.90 14.87 1.43
CA PRO A 4 -13.72 15.26 2.19
C PRO A 4 -12.89 14.05 2.66
N ILE A 5 -13.54 12.93 2.97
CA ILE A 5 -12.86 11.69 3.37
C ILE A 5 -12.16 11.08 2.15
N ASP A 6 -12.81 11.06 0.99
CA ASP A 6 -12.22 10.55 -0.24
C ASP A 6 -10.93 11.31 -0.58
N LEU A 7 -10.97 12.64 -0.52
CA LEU A 7 -9.79 13.49 -0.72
C LEU A 7 -8.72 13.26 0.35
N ALA A 8 -9.10 13.15 1.62
CA ALA A 8 -8.14 12.89 2.70
C ALA A 8 -7.41 11.56 2.46
N ILE A 9 -8.12 10.49 2.12
CA ILE A 9 -7.53 9.19 1.81
C ILE A 9 -6.63 9.31 0.57
N LEU A 10 -7.08 9.94 -0.52
CA LEU A 10 -6.27 10.14 -1.71
C LEU A 10 -4.97 10.90 -1.44
N THR A 11 -5.00 11.92 -0.58
CA THR A 11 -3.78 12.64 -0.21
C THR A 11 -2.80 11.72 0.53
N LEU A 12 -3.29 10.89 1.46
CA LEU A 12 -2.46 9.92 2.18
C LEU A 12 -1.90 8.83 1.24
N VAL A 13 -2.69 8.38 0.27
CA VAL A 13 -2.26 7.45 -0.78
C VAL A 13 -1.09 8.02 -1.56
N VAL A 14 -1.17 9.28 -2.00
CA VAL A 14 -0.06 9.95 -2.72
C VAL A 14 1.18 10.07 -1.84
N VAL A 15 1.02 10.44 -0.57
CA VAL A 15 2.13 10.53 0.38
C VAL A 15 2.80 9.17 0.60
N ALA A 16 2.02 8.11 0.77
CA ALA A 16 2.53 6.75 0.92
C ALA A 16 3.27 6.27 -0.34
N ALA A 17 2.73 6.58 -1.53
CA ALA A 17 3.38 6.25 -2.81
C ALA A 17 4.72 6.96 -2.98
N ILE A 18 4.78 8.27 -2.71
CA ILE A 18 6.04 9.03 -2.73
C ILE A 18 7.03 8.45 -1.71
N GLY A 19 6.57 8.17 -0.49
CA GLY A 19 7.39 7.56 0.55
C GLY A 19 7.97 6.21 0.11
N ALA A 20 7.15 5.34 -0.49
CA ALA A 20 7.59 4.02 -0.96
C ALA A 20 8.69 4.13 -2.03
N LEU A 21 8.64 5.16 -2.88
CA LEU A 21 9.65 5.41 -3.93
C LEU A 21 10.93 6.05 -3.39
N MET A 22 10.86 6.85 -2.33
CA MET A 22 12.02 7.58 -1.78
C MET A 22 12.88 6.73 -0.83
N VAL A 23 12.33 5.66 -0.26
CA VAL A 23 13.03 4.85 0.75
C VAL A 23 13.99 3.85 0.08
N LYS A 24 15.28 3.97 0.40
CA LYS A 24 16.32 3.04 -0.08
C LYS A 24 16.33 1.67 0.62
N ASP A 25 15.62 1.52 1.74
CA ASP A 25 15.44 0.22 2.42
C ASP A 25 14.22 -0.50 1.85
N LEU A 26 14.44 -1.61 1.16
CA LEU A 26 13.43 -2.39 0.47
C LEU A 26 12.39 -2.96 1.44
N LEU A 27 12.76 -3.26 2.69
CA LEU A 27 11.76 -3.65 3.70
C LEU A 27 10.85 -2.45 4.04
N GLY A 28 11.42 -1.28 4.32
CA GLY A 28 10.66 -0.06 4.53
C GLY A 28 9.76 0.31 3.35
N ALA A 29 10.27 0.20 2.12
CA ALA A 29 9.50 0.41 0.90
C ALA A 29 8.32 -0.58 0.78
N SER A 30 8.53 -1.84 1.13
CA SER A 30 7.48 -2.88 1.12
C SER A 30 6.35 -2.56 2.12
N VAL A 31 6.69 -2.08 3.31
CA VAL A 31 5.70 -1.69 4.34
C VAL A 31 4.92 -0.45 3.90
N LEU A 32 5.57 0.54 3.31
CA LEU A 32 4.91 1.74 2.77
C LEU A 32 4.03 1.42 1.56
N PHE A 33 4.43 0.47 0.73
CA PHE A 33 3.60 -0.03 -0.35
C PHE A 33 2.36 -0.79 0.17
N GLY A 34 2.52 -1.57 1.24
CA GLY A 34 1.40 -2.21 1.92
C GLY A 34 0.41 -1.21 2.53
N SER A 35 0.88 -0.11 3.12
CA SER A 35 0.00 0.94 3.65
C SER A 35 -0.74 1.69 2.54
N TYR A 36 -0.07 1.94 1.40
CA TYR A 36 -0.72 2.46 0.19
C TYR A 36 -1.88 1.57 -0.26
N SER A 37 -1.65 0.25 -0.38
CA SER A 37 -2.68 -0.70 -0.81
C SER A 37 -3.84 -0.77 0.18
N PHE A 38 -3.56 -0.74 1.49
CA PHE A 38 -4.60 -0.68 2.51
C PHE A 38 -5.47 0.60 2.42
N MET A 39 -4.85 1.76 2.15
CA MET A 39 -5.60 3.00 1.95
C MET A 39 -6.51 2.95 0.71
N MET A 40 -6.08 2.29 -0.37
CA MET A 40 -6.94 2.04 -1.54
C MET A 40 -8.13 1.15 -1.19
N CYS A 41 -7.93 0.09 -0.39
CA CYS A 41 -9.03 -0.72 0.14
C CYS A 41 -10.06 0.14 0.90
N LEU A 42 -9.60 1.05 1.77
CA LEU A 42 -10.50 1.96 2.49
C LEU A 42 -11.27 2.88 1.54
N LEU A 43 -10.61 3.43 0.51
CA LEU A 43 -11.25 4.28 -0.49
C LEU A 43 -12.38 3.53 -1.21
N TRP A 44 -12.12 2.30 -1.67
CA TRP A 44 -13.15 1.48 -2.33
C TRP A 44 -14.30 1.11 -1.40
N SER A 45 -14.01 0.86 -0.13
CA SER A 45 -15.04 0.63 0.88
C SER A 45 -15.97 1.84 1.06
N VAL A 46 -15.41 3.06 1.13
CA VAL A 46 -16.18 4.31 1.24
C VAL A 46 -16.99 4.60 -0.02
N MET A 47 -16.47 4.22 -1.19
CA MET A 47 -17.17 4.33 -2.48
C MET A 47 -18.28 3.30 -2.68
N GLY A 48 -18.47 2.35 -1.74
CA GLY A 48 -19.50 1.31 -1.82
C GLY A 48 -19.10 0.08 -2.66
N ALA A 49 -17.84 -0.03 -3.06
CA ALA A 49 -17.30 -1.16 -3.81
C ALA A 49 -16.65 -2.19 -2.86
N VAL A 50 -17.48 -2.85 -2.04
CA VAL A 50 -17.00 -3.76 -0.98
C VAL A 50 -16.27 -4.98 -1.54
N ASP A 51 -16.70 -5.52 -2.67
CA ASP A 51 -16.06 -6.69 -3.29
C ASP A 51 -14.61 -6.38 -3.67
N VAL A 52 -14.37 -5.24 -4.31
CA VAL A 52 -13.03 -4.78 -4.72
C VAL A 52 -12.17 -4.48 -3.48
N ALA A 53 -12.74 -3.83 -2.46
CA ALA A 53 -12.06 -3.55 -1.21
C ALA A 53 -11.58 -4.84 -0.52
N PHE A 54 -12.44 -5.88 -0.47
CA PHE A 54 -12.10 -7.15 0.18
C PHE A 54 -10.98 -7.88 -0.56
N THR A 55 -11.01 -7.85 -1.89
CA THR A 55 -9.93 -8.41 -2.72
C THR A 55 -8.61 -7.67 -2.51
N GLU A 56 -8.65 -6.34 -2.37
CA GLU A 56 -7.44 -5.55 -2.15
C GLU A 56 -6.86 -5.79 -0.76
N ALA A 57 -7.71 -5.82 0.28
CA ALA A 57 -7.28 -6.12 1.64
C ALA A 57 -6.55 -7.47 1.71
N SER A 58 -7.06 -8.47 1.00
CA SER A 58 -6.51 -9.82 0.99
C SER A 58 -5.24 -9.92 0.15
N VAL A 59 -5.29 -9.46 -1.10
CA VAL A 59 -4.22 -9.68 -2.10
C VAL A 59 -3.17 -8.58 -2.05
N GLY A 60 -3.60 -7.32 -2.09
CA GLY A 60 -2.73 -6.15 -2.07
C GLY A 60 -2.09 -5.97 -0.70
N ALA A 61 -2.86 -5.59 0.30
CA ALA A 61 -2.32 -5.28 1.62
C ALA A 61 -1.80 -6.53 2.35
N GLY A 62 -2.48 -7.67 2.20
CA GLY A 62 -2.12 -8.94 2.83
C GLY A 62 -0.99 -9.68 2.12
N VAL A 63 -1.34 -10.43 1.06
CA VAL A 63 -0.43 -11.39 0.42
C VAL A 63 0.79 -10.73 -0.22
N SER A 64 0.61 -9.62 -0.94
CA SER A 64 1.72 -8.97 -1.65
C SER A 64 2.79 -8.44 -0.68
N THR A 65 2.39 -7.86 0.45
CA THR A 65 3.31 -7.42 1.51
C THR A 65 4.14 -8.58 2.03
N VAL A 66 3.52 -9.73 2.32
CA VAL A 66 4.24 -10.93 2.78
C VAL A 66 5.24 -11.42 1.73
N PHE A 67 4.85 -11.43 0.45
CA PHE A 67 5.76 -11.80 -0.63
C PHE A 67 6.92 -10.84 -0.79
N PHE A 68 6.71 -9.53 -0.67
CA PHE A 68 7.82 -8.57 -0.71
C PHE A 68 8.76 -8.75 0.48
N VAL A 69 8.23 -8.94 1.69
CA VAL A 69 9.08 -9.23 2.87
C VAL A 69 9.87 -10.52 2.66
N ALA A 70 9.25 -11.59 2.16
CA ALA A 70 9.92 -12.85 1.86
C ALA A 70 11.00 -12.70 0.78
N ALA A 71 10.74 -11.90 -0.25
CA ALA A 71 11.70 -11.59 -1.31
C ALA A 71 12.90 -10.81 -0.75
N VAL A 72 12.67 -9.79 0.07
CA VAL A 72 13.74 -9.02 0.74
C VAL A 72 14.57 -9.92 1.65
N PHE A 73 13.93 -10.84 2.38
CA PHE A 73 14.63 -11.79 3.25
C PHE A 73 15.57 -12.73 2.47
N ARG A 74 15.22 -13.08 1.24
CA ARG A 74 16.05 -13.92 0.35
C ARG A 74 17.00 -13.12 -0.55
N THR A 75 16.94 -11.79 -0.53
CA THR A 75 17.74 -10.91 -1.40
C THR A 75 18.48 -9.86 -0.58
N THR A 76 18.49 -8.60 -1.02
CA THR A 76 19.20 -7.51 -0.33
C THR A 76 18.20 -6.55 0.29
N ARG A 77 18.60 -5.91 1.39
CA ARG A 77 17.79 -4.89 2.08
C ARG A 77 17.84 -3.51 1.42
N ARG A 78 18.96 -3.16 0.79
CA ARG A 78 19.13 -1.84 0.17
C ARG A 78 19.05 -1.96 -1.34
N THR A 79 18.46 -0.94 -1.96
CA THR A 79 18.52 -0.75 -3.41
C THR A 79 19.94 -0.36 -3.87
N ARG A 80 20.25 -0.56 -5.16
CA ARG A 80 21.59 -0.36 -5.76
C ARG A 80 21.72 0.90 -6.62
N ASP A 81 20.68 1.72 -6.69
CA ASP A 81 20.61 3.02 -7.36
C ASP A 81 20.88 4.24 -6.44
#